data_AF-A0A0E3PPS4-F1
#
_entry.id   AF-A0A0E3PPS4-F1
#
_cell.length_a   1.000
_cell.length_b   1.000
_cell.length_c   1.000
_cell.angle_alpha   90.00
_cell.angle_beta   90.00
_cell.angle_gamma   90.00
#
_symmetry.space_group_name_H-M   'P 1'
#
loop_
_entity.id
_entity.type
_entity.pdbx_description
1 polymer ?
#
loop_
_entity_poly.entity_id
_entity_poly.type
_entity_poly.pdbx_seq_one_letter_code
_entity_poly.pdbx_strand_id
1 'polypeptide(L)'
;MALLFFDFTKNATCVMYVSFNSRKTAGKTTTIVEELKNESTFVSGLPSDEVYKFVNLWVGNSGYSTEKNIENPVIGFKVEKMANLLGEWIKSALAWKNDNGLKNG
;
A
#
# COMPACT_ATOMS: atom_id res chain seq x y z
N MET A 1 14.38 14.92 10.12
CA MET A 1 13.87 13.79 9.31
C MET A 1 13.46 12.70 10.28
N ALA A 2 12.24 12.18 10.17
CA ALA A 2 11.70 11.20 11.11
C ALA A 2 11.32 9.93 10.35
N LEU A 3 11.64 8.75 10.89
CA LEU A 3 11.11 7.49 10.39
C LEU A 3 9.68 7.34 10.90
N LEU A 4 8.71 7.27 10.00
CA LEU A 4 7.34 6.93 10.34
C LEU A 4 7.11 5.45 10.05
N PHE A 5 6.50 4.74 11.00
CA PHE A 5 6.17 3.33 10.91
C PHE A 5 4.71 3.14 11.33
N PHE A 6 3.91 2.61 10.42
CA PHE A 6 2.49 2.33 10.63
C PHE A 6 2.28 0.83 10.62
N ASP A 7 1.94 0.27 11.78
CA ASP A 7 1.68 -1.16 11.98
C ASP A 7 0.17 -1.46 11.89
N PHE A 8 -0.20 -2.41 11.02
CA PHE A 8 -1.58 -2.83 10.78
C PHE A 8 -1.89 -4.14 11.51
N THR A 9 -2.03 -4.05 12.84
CA THR A 9 -2.12 -5.23 13.73
C THR A 9 -3.43 -6.02 13.68
N LYS A 10 -4.47 -5.51 13.00
CA LYS A 10 -5.79 -6.15 12.95
C LYS A 10 -5.86 -7.34 11.99
N ASN A 11 -4.83 -7.59 11.17
CA ASN A 11 -4.84 -8.61 10.12
C ASN A 11 -6.06 -8.51 9.18
N ALA A 12 -6.58 -7.28 8.99
CA ALA A 12 -7.75 -7.04 8.14
C ALA A 12 -7.38 -6.91 6.65
N THR A 13 -6.08 -6.81 6.35
CA THR A 13 -5.53 -6.71 4.99
C THR A 13 -4.23 -7.51 4.91
N CYS A 14 -3.77 -7.82 3.70
CA CYS A 14 -2.44 -8.44 3.51
C CYS A 14 -1.24 -7.51 3.85
N VAL A 15 -1.46 -6.19 3.95
CA VAL A 15 -0.43 -5.22 4.33
C VAL A 15 -0.24 -5.26 5.84
N MET A 16 1.00 -5.53 6.27
CA MET A 16 1.40 -5.60 7.66
C MET A 16 1.89 -4.26 8.18
N TYR A 17 2.71 -3.57 7.39
CA TYR A 17 3.21 -2.26 7.78
C TYR A 17 3.55 -1.38 6.58
N VAL A 18 3.58 -0.08 6.82
CA VAL A 18 4.13 0.91 5.91
C VAL A 18 5.13 1.77 6.66
N SER A 19 6.31 1.97 6.08
CA SER A 19 7.32 2.84 6.65
C SER A 19 7.98 3.73 5.62
N PHE A 20 8.43 4.90 6.06
CA PHE A 20 9.16 5.85 5.22
C PHE A 20 9.86 6.92 6.07
N ASN A 21 10.89 7.52 5.49
CA ASN A 21 11.52 8.73 6.01
C ASN A 21 10.69 9.95 5.63
N SER A 22 10.14 10.61 6.63
CA SER A 22 9.42 11.87 6.46
C SER A 22 10.41 13.04 6.34
N ARG A 23 10.38 13.72 5.18
CA ARG A 23 11.10 14.98 4.93
C ARG A 23 10.33 16.20 5.45
N LYS A 24 9.04 16.05 5.79
CA LYS A 24 8.16 17.15 6.23
C LYS A 24 7.32 16.76 7.44
N THR A 25 7.40 17.56 8.50
CA THR A 25 6.50 17.47 9.65
C THR A 25 5.07 17.83 9.23
N ALA A 26 4.15 16.88 9.35
CA ALA A 26 2.71 17.09 9.22
C ALA A 26 2.06 16.56 10.49
N GLY A 27 1.69 17.47 11.41
CA GLY A 27 1.32 17.18 12.80
C GLY A 27 0.67 15.81 12.99
N LYS A 28 -0.53 15.61 12.42
CA LYS A 28 -1.13 14.27 12.27
C LYS A 28 -0.89 13.74 10.86
N THR A 29 -0.31 12.55 10.79
CA THR A 29 -0.19 11.77 9.54
C THR A 29 -0.99 10.49 9.71
N THR A 30 -1.88 10.20 8.76
CA THR A 30 -2.71 8.99 8.75
C THR A 30 -2.27 8.11 7.59
N THR A 31 -2.31 6.79 7.78
CA THR A 31 -2.12 5.83 6.68
C THR A 31 -3.37 4.97 6.58
N ILE A 32 -3.90 4.80 5.37
CA ILE A 32 -5.10 4.01 5.08
C ILE A 32 -4.72 2.96 4.05
N VAL A 33 -5.11 1.71 4.31
CA VAL A 33 -5.03 0.60 3.35
C VAL A 33 -6.45 0.12 3.09
N GLU A 34 -6.81 0.02 1.81
CA GLU A 34 -8.04 -0.60 1.36
C GLU A 34 -7.69 -1.85 0.54
N GLU A 35 -8.13 -3.02 1.00
CA GLU A 35 -8.10 -4.25 0.19
C GLU A 35 -9.37 -4.31 -0.66
N LEU A 36 -9.20 -4.37 -1.98
CA LEU A 36 -10.27 -4.25 -2.96
C LEU A 36 -10.72 -5.63 -3.46
N LYS A 37 -12.00 -5.73 -3.82
CA LYS A 37 -12.54 -6.93 -4.47
C LYS A 37 -12.11 -7.07 -5.93
N ASN A 38 -11.87 -5.95 -6.60
CA ASN A 38 -11.49 -5.85 -8.00
C ASN A 38 -10.33 -4.84 -8.14
N GLU A 39 -9.83 -4.68 -9.36
CA GLU A 39 -8.79 -3.71 -9.68
C GLU A 39 -9.15 -2.28 -9.26
N SER A 40 -8.12 -1.50 -8.96
CA SER A 40 -8.28 -0.09 -8.60
C SER A 40 -8.60 0.74 -9.84
N THR A 41 -9.52 1.68 -9.74
CA THR A 41 -9.75 2.67 -10.82
C THR A 41 -8.54 3.59 -11.04
N PHE A 42 -7.54 3.53 -10.16
CA PHE A 42 -6.30 4.28 -10.26
C PHE A 42 -5.23 3.58 -11.11
N VAL A 43 -5.36 2.28 -11.38
CA VAL A 43 -4.45 1.57 -12.28
C VAL A 43 -4.95 1.62 -13.72
N SER A 44 -4.04 1.66 -14.69
CA SER A 44 -4.39 1.70 -16.12
C SER A 44 -4.59 0.30 -16.74
N GLY A 45 -4.39 -0.75 -15.95
CA GLY A 45 -4.49 -2.15 -16.35
C GLY A 45 -3.76 -3.06 -15.38
N LEU A 46 -3.94 -4.36 -15.56
CA LEU A 46 -3.33 -5.39 -14.72
C LEU A 46 -1.98 -5.86 -15.26
N PRO A 47 -1.07 -6.32 -14.39
CA PRO A 47 0.10 -7.06 -14.82
C PRO A 47 -0.32 -8.36 -15.52
N SER A 48 0.58 -8.93 -16.33
CA SER A 48 0.35 -10.22 -16.99
C SER A 48 0.40 -11.41 -16.04
N ASP A 49 1.07 -11.25 -14.90
CA ASP A 49 1.19 -12.27 -13.87
C ASP A 49 -0.07 -12.34 -12.99
N GLU A 50 -0.19 -13.40 -12.20
CA GLU A 50 -1.29 -13.59 -11.27
C GLU A 50 -1.27 -12.52 -10.15
N VAL A 51 -2.41 -11.87 -9.95
CA VAL A 51 -2.56 -10.88 -8.88
C VAL A 51 -3.04 -11.56 -7.61
N TYR A 52 -2.28 -11.42 -6.52
CA TYR A 52 -2.66 -11.94 -5.21
C TYR A 52 -3.82 -11.15 -4.58
N LYS A 53 -3.66 -9.83 -4.48
CA LYS A 53 -4.62 -8.90 -3.88
C LYS A 53 -4.53 -7.54 -4.55
N PHE A 54 -5.68 -6.89 -4.70
CA PHE A 54 -5.76 -5.49 -5.09
C PHE A 54 -5.79 -4.63 -3.83
N VAL A 55 -4.91 -3.63 -3.74
CA VAL A 55 -4.92 -2.69 -2.61
C VAL A 55 -4.76 -1.25 -3.07
N ASN A 56 -5.39 -0.34 -2.37
CA ASN A 56 -5.02 1.07 -2.38
C ASN A 56 -4.34 1.44 -1.06
N LEU A 57 -3.37 2.33 -1.12
CA LEU A 57 -2.62 2.83 0.04
C LEU A 57 -2.50 4.35 -0.05
N TRP A 58 -2.96 5.04 1.01
CA TRP A 58 -2.83 6.48 1.17
C TRP A 58 -2.01 6.81 2.40
N VAL A 59 -1.10 7.78 2.26
CA VAL A 59 -0.26 8.28 3.35
C VAL A 59 -0.41 9.81 3.48
N GLY A 60 -0.67 10.26 4.71
CA GLY A 60 -0.82 11.66 5.03
C GLY A 60 -2.05 12.30 4.38
N ASN A 61 -2.13 13.63 4.49
CA ASN A 61 -3.23 14.41 3.94
C ASN A 61 -3.05 14.68 2.43
N SER A 62 -4.03 15.30 1.77
CA SER A 62 -3.93 15.70 0.36
C SER A 62 -2.62 16.46 0.07
N GLY A 63 -1.92 16.04 -1.00
CA GLY A 63 -0.61 16.57 -1.39
C GLY A 63 0.57 16.14 -0.51
N TYR A 64 0.38 15.26 0.48
CA TYR A 64 1.47 14.77 1.32
C TYR A 64 2.33 13.72 0.60
N SER A 65 1.70 12.77 -0.07
CA SER A 65 2.38 11.63 -0.70
C SER A 65 3.11 12.01 -1.99
N THR A 66 4.20 12.77 -1.86
CA THR A 66 5.09 13.14 -2.97
C THR A 66 6.52 12.74 -2.63
N GLU A 67 7.35 12.52 -3.64
CA GLU A 67 8.79 12.21 -3.46
C GLU A 67 9.55 13.32 -2.70
N LYS A 68 9.02 14.55 -2.71
CA LYS A 68 9.55 15.66 -1.91
C LYS A 68 9.33 15.48 -0.41
N ASN A 69 8.29 14.76 0.01
CA ASN A 69 7.90 14.61 1.41
C ASN A 69 8.21 13.21 1.96
N ILE A 70 8.20 12.18 1.11
CA ILE A 70 8.39 10.77 1.44
C ILE A 70 9.68 10.29 0.80
N GLU A 71 10.57 9.74 1.62
CA GLU A 71 11.82 9.11 1.20
C GLU A 71 11.87 7.67 1.69
N ASN A 72 12.47 6.79 0.89
CA ASN A 72 12.64 5.36 1.20
C ASN A 72 11.34 4.66 1.65
N PRO A 73 10.25 4.71 0.85
CA PRO A 73 9.02 4.02 1.20
C PRO A 73 9.21 2.49 1.18
N VAL A 74 8.69 1.83 2.21
CA VAL A 74 8.68 0.37 2.35
C VAL A 74 7.26 -0.07 2.70
N ILE A 75 6.79 -1.12 2.04
CA ILE A 75 5.53 -1.80 2.35
C ILE A 75 5.88 -3.24 2.73
N GLY A 76 5.57 -3.61 3.97
CA GLY A 76 5.59 -4.99 4.40
C GLY A 76 4.24 -5.64 4.18
N PHE A 77 4.20 -6.78 3.49
CA PHE A 77 2.98 -7.54 3.26
C PHE A 77 3.21 -9.03 3.47
N LYS A 78 2.13 -9.74 3.75
CA LYS A 78 2.12 -11.20 3.91
C LYS A 78 1.33 -11.83 2.77
N VAL A 79 1.95 -12.81 2.13
CA VAL A 79 1.27 -13.70 1.19
C VAL A 79 0.88 -14.96 1.96
N GLU A 80 -0.42 -15.25 2.00
CA GLU A 80 -0.89 -16.48 2.62
C GLU A 80 -0.79 -17.62 1.61
N LYS A 81 -0.43 -18.80 2.10
CA LYS A 81 -0.35 -19.99 1.25
C LYS A 81 -1.76 -20.31 0.73
N MET A 82 -1.98 -20.13 -0.56
CA MET A 82 -3.21 -20.59 -1.18
C MET A 82 -3.22 -22.12 -1.20
N ALA A 83 -4.31 -22.73 -0.71
CA ALA A 83 -4.42 -24.19 -0.59
C ALA A 83 -4.40 -24.94 -1.94
N ASN A 84 -4.57 -24.23 -3.06
CA ASN A 84 -4.88 -24.83 -4.36
C ASN A 84 -3.77 -24.67 -5.41
N LEU A 85 -2.64 -24.02 -5.08
CA LEU A 85 -1.53 -23.86 -6.02
C LEU A 85 -0.57 -25.04 -5.87
N LEU A 86 -0.70 -26.00 -6.78
CA LEU A 86 0.23 -27.12 -6.94
C LEU A 86 1.57 -26.56 -7.44
N GLY A 87 2.47 -26.26 -6.52
CA GLY A 87 3.91 -26.24 -6.79
C GLY A 87 4.51 -25.02 -7.48
N GLU A 88 3.76 -23.96 -7.78
CA GLU A 88 4.34 -22.74 -8.35
C GLU A 88 4.58 -21.65 -7.30
N TRP A 89 5.74 -20.98 -7.41
CA TRP A 89 6.09 -19.82 -6.60
C TRP A 89 5.06 -18.71 -6.85
N ILE A 90 4.39 -18.24 -5.80
CA ILE A 90 3.45 -17.12 -5.91
C ILE A 90 4.23 -15.88 -6.36
N LYS A 91 4.15 -15.55 -7.65
CA LYS A 91 4.59 -14.26 -8.19
C LYS A 91 3.47 -13.26 -7.96
N SER A 92 3.32 -12.78 -6.74
CA SER A 92 2.32 -11.78 -6.42
C SER A 92 2.80 -10.38 -6.83
N ALA A 93 2.08 -9.72 -7.75
CA ALA A 93 2.26 -8.30 -8.01
C ALA A 93 1.26 -7.48 -7.17
N LEU A 94 1.76 -6.46 -6.47
CA LEU A 94 0.93 -5.44 -5.83
C LEU A 94 0.75 -4.29 -6.81
N ALA A 95 -0.47 -4.05 -7.30
CA ALA A 95 -0.76 -2.90 -8.13
C ALA A 95 -1.15 -1.71 -7.23
N TRP A 96 -0.30 -0.70 -7.15
CA TRP A 96 -0.53 0.52 -6.36
C TRP A 96 -0.29 1.75 -7.20
N LYS A 97 -1.06 2.81 -6.92
CA LYS A 97 -0.78 4.16 -7.40
C LYS A 97 -0.85 5.13 -6.23
N ASN A 98 0.17 5.98 -6.16
CA ASN A 98 0.15 7.15 -5.30
C ASN A 98 -0.82 8.17 -5.91
N ASP A 99 -2.00 8.34 -5.34
CA ASP A 99 -2.86 9.46 -5.70
C ASP A 99 -2.77 10.54 -4.61
N ASN A 100 -2.50 11.78 -5.04
CA ASN A 100 -2.33 12.94 -4.17
C ASN A 100 -3.64 13.38 -3.49
N GLY A 101 -4.76 12.74 -3.81
CA GLY A 101 -6.07 13.03 -3.23
C GLY A 101 -6.54 11.92 -2.29
N LEU A 102 -6.49 12.18 -0.98
CA LEU A 102 -7.57 11.67 -0.13
C LEU A 102 -8.86 12.27 -0.69
N LYS A 103 -9.82 11.42 -1.08
CA LYS A 103 -11.19 11.90 -1.22
C LYS A 103 -11.63 12.29 0.20
N ASN A 104 -11.84 13.59 0.41
CA ASN A 104 -12.56 14.05 1.58
C ASN A 104 -13.90 13.31 1.59
N GLY A 105 -14.09 12.44 2.58
CA GLY A 105 -15.41 12.01 3.03
C GLY A 105 -16.03 13.10 3.87
#